data_AF-W1J737-F1
#
_entry.id   AF-W1J737-F1
#
_cell.length_a   1.000
_cell.length_b   1.000
_cell.length_c   1.000
_cell.angle_alpha   90.00
_cell.angle_beta   90.00
_cell.angle_gamma   90.00
#
_symmetry.space_group_name_H-M   'P 1'
#
loop_
_entity.id
_entity.type
_entity.pdbx_description
1 polymer ?
#
loop_
_entity_poly.entity_id
_entity_poly.type
_entity_poly.pdbx_seq_one_letter_code
_entity_poly.pdbx_strand_id
1 'polypeptide(L)'
;MEELQLLLEQQSAHLHSLSHTMAEEQRILSEGFIEANHLHRVTEQKTFLLSAIDHAERKRQYLNETLKINAPYFDHERLAILWEQISLAVKRIRDLNTHNGFLLDSHMELNSKAISFLKSHHSPSFYGADGQARHNSALSGHKISV
;
A
#
# COMPACT_ATOMS: atom_id res chain seq x y z
N MET A 1 -23.07 -5.97 28.96
CA MET A 1 -22.06 -4.88 29.02
C MET A 1 -20.64 -5.42 29.01
N GLU A 2 -20.30 -6.46 29.78
CA GLU A 2 -18.96 -7.09 29.74
C GLU A 2 -18.56 -7.59 28.34
N GLU A 3 -19.50 -8.18 27.59
CA GLU A 3 -19.24 -8.63 26.22
C GLU A 3 -18.83 -7.48 25.26
N LEU A 4 -19.44 -6.30 25.43
CA LEU A 4 -19.10 -5.12 24.62
C LEU A 4 -17.71 -4.58 25.00
N GLN A 5 -17.38 -4.58 26.30
CA GLN A 5 -16.06 -4.16 26.76
C GLN A 5 -14.97 -5.07 26.22
N LEU A 6 -15.14 -6.39 26.33
CA LEU A 6 -14.19 -7.38 25.81
C LEU A 6 -14.00 -7.23 24.29
N LEU A 7 -15.08 -6.97 23.57
CA LEU A 7 -15.04 -6.73 22.13
C LEU A 7 -14.23 -5.48 21.77
N LEU A 8 -14.41 -4.37 22.51
CA LEU A 8 -13.65 -3.13 22.28
C LEU A 8 -12.16 -3.31 22.62
N GLU A 9 -11.85 -4.04 23.69
CA GLU A 9 -10.46 -4.38 24.04
C GLU A 9 -9.81 -5.23 22.94
N GLN A 10 -10.52 -6.23 22.42
CA GLN A 10 -10.05 -7.04 21.29
C GLN A 10 -9.86 -6.21 20.01
N GLN A 11 -10.79 -5.31 19.70
CA GLN A 11 -10.69 -4.40 18.56
C GLN A 11 -9.48 -3.47 18.69
N SER A 12 -9.23 -2.93 19.89
CA SER A 12 -8.06 -2.10 20.19
C SER A 12 -6.75 -2.89 19.99
N ALA A 13 -6.69 -4.14 20.46
CA ALA A 13 -5.54 -5.01 20.25
C ALA A 13 -5.29 -5.30 18.76
N HIS A 14 -6.34 -5.58 17.99
CA HIS A 14 -6.23 -5.79 16.54
C HIS A 14 -5.75 -4.53 15.81
N LEU A 15 -6.24 -3.35 16.20
CA LEU A 15 -5.79 -2.06 15.64
C LEU A 15 -4.32 -1.79 15.97
N HIS A 16 -3.87 -2.10 17.18
CA HIS A 16 -2.46 -1.94 17.53
C HIS A 16 -1.56 -2.86 16.69
N SER A 17 -1.96 -4.12 16.52
CA SER A 17 -1.27 -5.07 15.63
C SER A 17 -1.25 -4.56 14.18
N LEU A 18 -2.36 -4.02 13.68
CA LEU A 18 -2.44 -3.45 12.33
C LEU A 18 -1.50 -2.25 12.17
N SER A 19 -1.42 -1.37 13.18
CA SER A 19 -0.47 -0.26 13.16
C SER A 19 0.98 -0.73 13.10
N HIS A 20 1.32 -1.84 13.74
CA HIS A 20 2.67 -2.43 13.66
C HIS A 20 2.95 -3.01 12.28
N THR A 21 2.01 -3.80 11.73
CA THR A 21 2.11 -4.35 10.36
C THR A 21 2.27 -3.25 9.32
N MET A 22 1.57 -2.12 9.47
CA MET A 22 1.66 -0.98 8.56
C MET A 22 2.96 -0.20 8.67
N ALA A 23 3.54 -0.10 9.87
CA ALA A 23 4.86 0.48 10.05
C ALA A 23 5.95 -0.41 9.42
N GLU A 24 5.79 -1.74 9.48
CA GLU A 24 6.68 -2.68 8.79
C GLU A 24 6.53 -2.60 7.27
N GLU A 25 5.30 -2.47 6.75
CA GLU A 25 5.05 -2.18 5.33
C GLU A 25 5.78 -0.90 4.90
N GLN A 26 5.69 0.17 5.68
CA GLN A 26 6.39 1.42 5.41
C GLN A 26 7.91 1.23 5.36
N ARG A 27 8.47 0.46 6.31
CA ARG A 27 9.90 0.16 6.38
C ARG A 27 10.37 -0.53 5.10
N ILE A 28 9.67 -1.59 4.68
CA ILE A 28 9.98 -2.34 3.46
C ILE A 28 9.87 -1.45 2.21
N LEU A 29 8.84 -0.60 2.14
CA LEU A 29 8.65 0.31 1.00
C LEU A 29 9.69 1.45 0.96
N SER A 30 10.29 1.77 2.11
CA SER A 30 11.35 2.77 2.21
C SER A 30 12.75 2.18 1.94
N GLU A 31 12.88 0.86 1.90
CA GLU A 31 14.12 0.20 1.50
C GLU A 31 14.38 0.37 0.01
N GLY A 32 15.66 0.51 -0.38
CA GLY A 32 16.06 0.70 -1.78
C GLY A 32 15.82 -0.53 -2.67
N PHE A 33 15.55 -1.69 -2.09
CA PHE A 33 15.18 -2.92 -2.79
C PHE A 33 14.00 -3.58 -2.10
N ILE A 34 12.87 -3.67 -2.81
CA ILE A 34 11.64 -4.26 -2.28
C ILE A 34 11.64 -5.76 -2.54
N GLU A 35 11.75 -6.55 -1.48
CA GLU A 35 11.52 -8.00 -1.56
C GLU A 35 10.02 -8.30 -1.69
N ALA A 36 9.59 -8.73 -2.88
CA ALA A 36 8.19 -9.01 -3.18
C ALA A 36 7.55 -10.03 -2.21
N ASN A 37 8.30 -11.03 -1.75
CA ASN A 37 7.81 -12.04 -0.80
C ASN A 37 7.52 -11.44 0.59
N HIS A 38 8.38 -10.53 1.07
CA HIS A 38 8.17 -9.85 2.34
C HIS A 38 6.98 -8.89 2.27
N LEU A 39 6.90 -8.09 1.21
CA LEU A 39 5.76 -7.20 1.00
C LEU A 39 4.44 -7.99 0.89
N HIS A 40 4.46 -9.12 0.19
CA HIS A 40 3.29 -10.00 0.07
C HIS A 40 2.82 -10.53 1.43
N ARG A 41 3.73 -11.08 2.25
CA ARG A 41 3.42 -11.58 3.59
C ARG A 41 2.81 -10.50 4.49
N VAL A 42 3.36 -9.29 4.46
CA VAL A 42 2.83 -8.14 5.23
C VAL A 42 1.44 -7.73 4.72
N THR A 43 1.22 -7.77 3.41
CA THR A 43 -0.09 -7.48 2.79
C THR A 43 -1.14 -8.52 3.17
N GLU A 44 -0.78 -9.80 3.24
CA GLU A 44 -1.68 -10.86 3.71
C GLU A 44 -2.07 -10.65 5.18
N GLN A 45 -1.10 -10.33 6.05
CA GLN A 45 -1.36 -10.02 7.45
C GLN A 45 -2.29 -8.81 7.62
N LYS A 46 -2.07 -7.75 6.84
CA LYS A 46 -2.95 -6.57 6.79
C LYS A 46 -4.37 -6.96 6.41
N THR A 47 -4.53 -7.79 5.38
CA THR A 47 -5.85 -8.26 4.90
C THR A 47 -6.58 -9.08 5.96
N PHE A 48 -5.86 -10.00 6.63
CA PHE A 48 -6.41 -10.78 7.74
C PHE A 48 -6.89 -9.89 8.89
N LEU A 49 -6.07 -8.93 9.33
CA LEU A 49 -6.40 -8.02 10.42
C LEU A 49 -7.58 -7.10 10.08
N LEU A 50 -7.66 -6.62 8.84
CA LEU A 50 -8.80 -5.81 8.38
C LEU A 50 -10.11 -6.60 8.40
N SER A 51 -10.09 -7.87 7.97
CA SER A 51 -11.26 -8.76 8.06
C SER A 51 -11.69 -9.01 9.51
N ALA A 52 -10.73 -9.25 10.40
CA ALA A 52 -11.00 -9.43 11.83
C ALA A 52 -11.59 -8.16 12.48
N ILE A 53 -11.11 -6.97 12.10
CA ILE A 53 -11.64 -5.68 12.55
C ILE A 53 -13.05 -5.45 11.99
N ASP A 54 -13.31 -5.74 10.71
CA ASP A 54 -14.65 -5.60 10.10
C ASP A 54 -15.68 -6.48 10.83
N HIS A 55 -15.32 -7.73 11.12
CA HIS A 55 -16.17 -8.63 11.88
C HIS A 55 -16.44 -8.11 13.32
N ALA A 56 -15.41 -7.62 14.01
CA ALA A 56 -15.56 -7.04 15.35
C ALA A 56 -16.46 -5.80 15.33
N GLU A 57 -16.32 -4.94 14.32
CA GLU A 57 -17.12 -3.73 14.15
C GLU A 57 -18.60 -4.05 13.87
N ARG A 58 -18.89 -5.05 13.02
CA ARG A 58 -20.26 -5.54 12.81
C ARG A 58 -20.88 -6.06 14.10
N LYS A 59 -20.12 -6.84 14.88
CA LYS A 59 -20.58 -7.33 16.18
C LYS A 59 -20.86 -6.18 17.15
N ARG A 60 -20.02 -5.13 17.14
CA ARG A 60 -20.21 -3.92 17.95
C ARG A 60 -21.50 -3.19 17.57
N GLN A 61 -21.77 -3.01 16.28
CA GLN A 61 -22.99 -2.39 15.77
C GLN A 61 -24.23 -3.16 16.21
N TYR A 62 -24.23 -4.49 16.08
CA TYR A 62 -25.33 -5.35 16.55
C TYR A 62 -25.58 -5.21 18.06
N LEU A 63 -24.52 -5.20 18.87
CA LEU A 63 -24.63 -5.03 20.31
C LEU A 63 -25.14 -3.63 20.69
N ASN A 64 -24.72 -2.59 19.97
CA ASN A 64 -25.22 -1.23 20.16
C ASN A 64 -26.72 -1.12 19.87
N GLU A 65 -27.19 -1.73 18.78
CA GLU A 65 -28.62 -1.78 18.44
C GLU A 65 -29.43 -2.51 19.52
N THR A 66 -28.92 -3.65 19.99
CA THR A 66 -29.57 -4.48 21.01
C THR A 66 -29.64 -3.76 22.36
N LEU A 67 -28.56 -3.10 22.77
CA LEU A 67 -28.46 -2.40 24.05
C LEU A 67 -29.01 -0.97 24.00
N LYS A 68 -29.30 -0.44 22.80
CA LYS A 68 -29.69 0.95 22.53
C LYS A 68 -28.67 1.99 23.04
N ILE A 69 -27.39 1.61 23.07
CA ILE A 69 -26.29 2.47 23.48
C ILE A 69 -25.46 2.75 22.23
N ASN A 70 -25.08 4.02 22.03
CA ASN A 70 -24.28 4.40 20.87
C ASN A 70 -22.94 5.01 21.27
N ALA A 71 -21.94 4.83 20.42
CA ALA A 71 -20.67 5.54 20.56
C ALA A 71 -20.92 7.06 20.41
N PRO A 72 -20.28 7.92 21.23
CA PRO A 72 -19.06 7.71 21.99
C PRO A 72 -19.24 7.27 23.46
N TYR A 73 -20.37 6.64 23.82
CA TYR A 73 -20.59 6.01 25.13
C TYR A 73 -20.44 6.97 26.34
N PHE A 74 -20.96 8.20 26.24
CA PHE A 74 -20.82 9.25 27.26
C PHE A 74 -21.26 8.80 28.68
N ASP A 75 -22.26 7.93 28.77
CA ASP A 75 -22.80 7.44 30.05
C ASP A 75 -21.89 6.37 30.71
N HIS A 76 -20.83 5.93 30.03
CA HIS A 76 -19.94 4.86 30.46
C HIS A 76 -18.47 5.25 30.27
N GLU A 77 -17.89 5.86 31.30
CA GLU A 77 -16.52 6.39 31.30
C GLU A 77 -15.46 5.40 30.78
N ARG A 78 -15.52 4.12 31.20
CA ARG A 78 -14.58 3.09 30.72
C ARG A 78 -14.70 2.82 29.21
N LEU A 79 -15.93 2.78 28.69
CA LEU A 79 -16.17 2.55 27.26
C LEU A 79 -15.81 3.77 26.43
N ALA A 80 -16.05 4.98 26.96
CA ALA A 80 -15.66 6.23 26.34
C ALA A 80 -14.13 6.33 26.17
N ILE A 81 -13.37 5.97 27.21
CA ILE A 81 -11.89 5.93 27.16
C ILE A 81 -11.40 4.93 26.10
N LEU A 82 -11.95 3.72 26.08
CA LEU A 82 -11.58 2.71 25.07
C LEU A 82 -11.91 3.18 23.65
N TRP A 83 -13.07 3.81 23.47
CA TRP A 83 -13.50 4.35 22.19
C TRP A 83 -12.60 5.49 21.69
N GLU A 84 -12.15 6.36 22.60
CA GLU A 84 -11.19 7.41 22.29
C GLU A 84 -9.85 6.81 21.83
N GLN A 85 -9.34 5.80 22.53
CA GLN A 85 -8.10 5.09 22.15
C GLN A 85 -8.24 4.45 20.76
N ILE A 86 -9.35 3.77 20.48
CA ILE A 86 -9.66 3.19 19.17
C ILE A 86 -9.69 4.29 18.10
N SER A 87 -10.36 5.41 18.37
CA SER A 87 -10.47 6.53 17.44
C SER A 87 -9.10 7.15 17.11
N LEU A 88 -8.21 7.27 18.10
CA LEU A 88 -6.83 7.73 17.91
C LEU A 88 -6.01 6.72 17.10
N ALA A 89 -6.12 5.43 17.39
CA ALA A 89 -5.43 4.38 16.64
C ALA A 89 -5.85 4.36 15.17
N VAL A 90 -7.16 4.48 14.88
CA VAL A 90 -7.69 4.53 13.52
C VAL A 90 -7.16 5.75 12.75
N LYS A 91 -7.05 6.92 13.39
CA LYS A 91 -6.45 8.12 12.77
C LYS A 91 -4.99 7.85 12.39
N ARG A 92 -4.19 7.31 13.31
CA ARG A 92 -2.79 6.97 13.05
C ARG A 92 -2.64 5.96 11.91
N ILE A 93 -3.47 4.93 11.89
CA ILE A 93 -3.49 3.90 10.82
C ILE A 93 -3.82 4.53 9.47
N ARG A 94 -4.78 5.47 9.43
CA ARG A 94 -5.10 6.20 8.21
C ARG A 94 -3.91 6.98 7.67
N ASP A 95 -3.19 7.68 8.54
CA ASP A 95 -2.01 8.48 8.16
C ASP A 95 -0.86 7.60 7.67
N LEU A 96 -0.65 6.43 8.29
CA LEU A 96 0.30 5.43 7.78
C LEU A 96 -0.12 4.90 6.40
N ASN A 97 -1.42 4.69 6.18
CA ASN A 97 -1.90 4.13 4.91
C ASN A 97 -1.74 5.14 3.76
N THR A 98 -2.02 6.41 4.01
CA THR A 98 -1.82 7.47 3.01
C THR A 98 -0.35 7.60 2.66
N HIS A 99 0.53 7.53 3.66
CA HIS A 99 1.97 7.55 3.43
C HIS A 99 2.47 6.35 2.62
N ASN A 100 2.05 5.13 2.97
CA ASN A 100 2.39 3.92 2.20
C ASN A 100 1.88 4.02 0.76
N GLY A 101 0.70 4.61 0.54
CA GLY A 101 0.17 4.92 -0.79
C GLY A 101 1.11 5.82 -1.61
N PHE A 102 1.59 6.92 -1.03
CA PHE A 102 2.53 7.81 -1.72
C PHE A 102 3.86 7.13 -2.09
N LEU A 103 4.37 6.23 -1.24
CA LEU A 103 5.57 5.45 -1.54
C LEU A 103 5.33 4.52 -2.73
N LEU A 104 4.20 3.81 -2.75
CA LEU A 104 3.84 2.91 -3.86
C LEU A 104 3.69 3.67 -5.18
N ASP A 105 3.01 4.83 -5.16
CA ASP A 105 2.86 5.68 -6.34
C ASP A 105 4.22 6.13 -6.89
N SER A 106 5.13 6.51 -6.00
CA SER A 106 6.51 6.90 -6.36
C SER A 106 7.28 5.74 -7.01
N HIS A 107 7.16 4.53 -6.45
CA HIS A 107 7.77 3.32 -7.03
C HIS A 107 7.20 2.98 -8.40
N MET A 108 5.88 3.10 -8.58
CA MET A 108 5.20 2.87 -9.86
C MET A 108 5.63 3.90 -10.91
N GLU A 109 5.77 5.18 -10.54
CA GLU A 109 6.26 6.23 -11.43
C GLU A 109 7.70 5.97 -11.89
N LEU A 110 8.61 5.65 -10.96
CA LEU A 110 10.01 5.35 -11.26
C LEU A 110 10.14 4.10 -12.14
N ASN A 111 9.38 3.04 -11.83
CA ASN A 111 9.39 1.81 -12.63
C ASN A 111 8.86 2.07 -14.05
N SER A 112 7.76 2.81 -14.19
CA SER A 112 7.21 3.19 -15.51
C SER A 112 8.23 3.99 -16.34
N LYS A 113 8.93 4.96 -15.72
CA LYS A 113 10.01 5.71 -16.37
C LYS A 113 11.17 4.81 -16.77
N ALA A 114 11.61 3.91 -15.91
CA ALA A 114 12.69 2.96 -16.20
C ALA A 114 12.34 2.02 -17.37
N ILE A 115 11.12 1.45 -17.37
CA ILE A 115 10.62 0.63 -18.48
C ILE A 115 10.56 1.44 -19.78
N SER A 116 10.10 2.69 -19.72
CA SER A 116 9.99 3.57 -20.90
C SER A 116 11.37 3.90 -21.46
N PHE A 117 12.33 4.20 -20.59
CA PHE A 117 13.72 4.40 -20.95
C PHE A 117 14.30 3.14 -21.61
N LEU A 118 14.19 1.98 -20.98
CA LEU A 118 14.67 0.71 -21.54
C LEU A 118 14.04 0.42 -22.91
N LYS A 119 12.72 0.61 -23.06
CA LYS A 119 12.01 0.44 -24.34
C LYS A 119 12.52 1.39 -25.43
N SER A 120 12.76 2.66 -25.09
CA SER A 120 13.26 3.66 -26.05
C SER A 120 14.68 3.37 -26.54
N HIS A 121 15.50 2.71 -25.73
CA HIS A 121 16.89 2.37 -26.05
C HIS A 121 17.08 0.91 -26.55
N HIS A 122 16.06 0.05 -26.48
CA HIS A 122 16.10 -1.33 -26.97
C HIS A 122 16.02 -1.44 -28.51
N SER A 123 16.15 -0.34 -29.27
CA SER A 123 16.28 -0.42 -30.73
C SER A 123 17.00 0.79 -31.33
N PRO A 124 18.28 0.65 -31.68
CA PRO A 124 18.70 0.98 -33.01
C PRO A 124 18.68 -0.32 -33.82
N SER A 125 17.65 -0.51 -34.64
CA SER A 125 17.74 -1.46 -35.76
C SER A 125 18.77 -0.86 -36.72
N PHE A 126 20.05 -1.01 -36.38
CA PHE A 126 21.15 -0.67 -37.28
C PHE A 126 21.13 -1.61 -38.47
N TYR A 127 20.59 -2.83 -38.31
CA TYR A 127 20.51 -3.85 -39.33
C TYR A 127 19.06 -4.25 -39.60
N GLY A 128 18.69 -4.33 -40.89
CA GLY A 128 17.43 -4.91 -41.34
C GLY A 128 17.41 -6.44 -41.20
N ALA A 129 16.28 -7.07 -41.52
CA ALA A 129 16.14 -8.54 -41.52
C ALA A 129 17.08 -9.26 -42.51
N ASP A 130 17.68 -8.50 -43.43
CA ASP A 130 18.71 -8.89 -44.40
C ASP A 130 20.14 -8.68 -43.88
N GLY A 131 20.33 -8.17 -42.66
CA GLY A 131 21.64 -7.93 -42.07
C GLY A 131 22.38 -6.73 -42.67
N GLN A 132 21.71 -5.84 -43.41
CA GLN A 132 22.33 -4.66 -44.01
C GLN A 132 22.16 -3.42 -43.13
N ALA A 133 23.26 -2.67 -42.96
CA ALA A 133 23.19 -1.37 -42.32
C ALA A 133 22.43 -0.41 -43.24
N ARG A 134 21.30 0.15 -42.79
CA ARG A 134 20.62 1.22 -43.53
C ARG A 134 21.49 2.47 -43.44
N HIS A 135 22.48 2.58 -44.32
CA HIS A 135 23.18 3.82 -44.58
C HIS A 135 22.12 4.85 -44.98
N ASN A 136 21.91 5.87 -44.16
CA ASN A 136 21.23 7.07 -44.61
C ASN A 136 22.08 7.67 -45.73
N SER A 137 21.79 7.28 -46.97
CA SER A 137 22.33 7.86 -48.21
C SER A 137 21.67 9.21 -48.44
N ALA A 138 21.96 10.14 -47.53
CA ALA A 138 21.69 11.56 -47.70
C ALA A 138 23.00 12.31 -47.47
N LEU A 139 24.02 12.01 -48.28
CA LEU A 139 25.17 12.89 -48.55
C LEU A 139 25.82 12.44 -49.87
N SER A 140 25.40 13.13 -50.92
CA SER A 140 26.09 13.28 -52.20
C SER A 140 27.58 13.54 -51.99
N GLY A 141 28.43 12.87 -52.77
CA GLY A 141 29.89 13.05 -52.69
C GLY A 141 30.65 12.24 -53.73
N HIS A 142 30.48 12.61 -55.00
CA HIS A 142 31.39 12.46 -56.14
C HIS A 142 32.42 11.30 -56.12
N LYS A 143 32.25 10.38 -57.09
CA LYS A 143 33.29 9.49 -57.60
C LYS A 143 34.54 10.29 -58.01
N ILE A 144 35.69 9.96 -57.45
CA ILE A 144 36.99 10.21 -58.09
C ILE A 144 37.57 8.83 -58.41
N SER A 145 37.69 8.54 -59.69
CA SER A 145 38.46 7.42 -60.24
C SER A 145 39.70 8.00 -60.92
N VAL A 146 40.86 7.36 -60.73
CA VAL A 146 42.13 7.60 -61.44
C VAL A 146 42.06 7.02 -62.84
#